data_AF-A0A0C1EQC3-F1
#
_entry.id   AF-A0A0C1EQC3-F1
#
_cell.length_a   1.000
_cell.length_b   1.000
_cell.length_c   1.000
_cell.angle_alpha   90.00
_cell.angle_beta   90.00
_cell.angle_gamma   90.00
#
_symmetry.space_group_name_H-M   'P 1'
#
loop_
_entity.id
_entity.type
_entity.pdbx_description
1 polymer ?
#
loop_
_entity_poly.entity_id
_entity_poly.type
_entity_poly.pdbx_seq_one_letter_code
_entity_poly.pdbx_strand_id
1 'polypeptide(L)'
;MKSVFFMDITNYIDLLLDTALKEDIRTGDITSEACIPEDAILTGRFIAKQAGILAGLPFLSLLFKKIDPRIEVQLLVSEGSYQKAGTVIAKVFGPARGIFSGERVALNLLQHASGVATLTNQYVRKVSGFDCSILDTRKTLPGLRALEKYAVTVGGGVNHRFGLDDRLIIKRNHLAFVGTTTPHPIREAVLRVKNHRPDLPIEIEIQD
;
A
#
# COMPACT_ATOMS: atom_id res chain seq x y z
N MET A 1 1.63 18.39 -7.21
CA MET A 1 2.45 17.16 -7.09
C MET A 1 1.88 16.19 -6.05
N LYS A 2 1.65 16.59 -4.79
CA LYS A 2 0.98 15.71 -3.79
C LYS A 2 -0.44 15.25 -4.19
N SER A 3 -1.21 16.08 -4.88
CA SER A 3 -2.61 15.75 -5.28
C SER A 3 -2.71 14.71 -6.41
N VAL A 4 -1.78 14.70 -7.36
CA VAL A 4 -1.78 13.76 -8.50
C VAL A 4 -1.38 12.35 -8.02
N PHE A 5 -0.34 12.25 -7.19
CA PHE A 5 0.05 10.99 -6.56
C PHE A 5 -1.07 10.36 -5.71
N PHE A 6 -1.87 11.20 -5.03
CA PHE A 6 -3.00 10.74 -4.24
C PHE A 6 -4.19 10.27 -5.11
N MET A 7 -4.47 10.94 -6.23
CA MET A 7 -5.49 10.50 -7.19
C MET A 7 -5.10 9.17 -7.86
N ASP A 8 -3.84 8.99 -8.23
CA ASP A 8 -3.36 7.75 -8.86
C ASP A 8 -3.39 6.56 -7.89
N ILE A 9 -2.97 6.76 -6.63
CA ILE A 9 -3.07 5.72 -5.60
C ILE A 9 -4.51 5.24 -5.42
N THR A 10 -5.49 6.16 -5.45
CA THR A 10 -6.89 5.79 -5.20
C THR A 10 -7.40 4.83 -6.28
N ASN A 11 -7.05 5.04 -7.55
CA ASN A 11 -7.42 4.13 -8.64
C ASN A 11 -6.78 2.74 -8.49
N TYR A 12 -5.50 2.68 -8.11
CA TYR A 12 -4.83 1.39 -7.87
C TYR A 12 -5.43 0.65 -6.67
N ILE A 13 -5.81 1.38 -5.62
CA ILE A 13 -6.47 0.80 -4.46
C ILE A 13 -7.87 0.31 -4.85
N ASP A 14 -8.63 1.08 -5.64
CA ASP A 14 -9.96 0.68 -6.08
C ASP A 14 -9.93 -0.66 -6.85
N LEU A 15 -9.00 -0.80 -7.79
CA LEU A 15 -8.76 -2.04 -8.53
C LEU A 15 -8.31 -3.20 -7.63
N LEU A 16 -7.47 -2.91 -6.64
CA LEU A 16 -7.06 -3.91 -5.64
C LEU A 16 -8.27 -4.40 -4.83
N LEU A 17 -9.13 -3.50 -4.39
CA LEU A 17 -10.35 -3.85 -3.65
C LEU A 17 -11.27 -4.72 -4.49
N ASP A 18 -11.51 -4.35 -5.75
CA ASP A 18 -12.34 -5.17 -6.67
C ASP A 18 -11.74 -6.56 -6.88
N THR A 19 -10.42 -6.63 -7.07
CA THR A 19 -9.72 -7.91 -7.26
C THR A 19 -9.84 -8.79 -6.02
N ALA A 20 -9.61 -8.22 -4.83
CA ALA A 20 -9.63 -8.96 -3.57
C ALA A 20 -11.05 -9.42 -3.20
N LEU A 21 -12.06 -8.59 -3.42
CA LEU A 21 -13.46 -8.96 -3.20
C LEU A 21 -13.92 -10.05 -4.18
N LYS A 22 -13.51 -9.96 -5.45
CA LYS A 22 -13.82 -10.97 -6.45
C LYS A 22 -13.15 -12.32 -6.14
N GLU A 23 -11.93 -12.29 -5.60
CA GLU A 23 -11.22 -13.49 -5.16
C GLU A 23 -11.96 -14.21 -4.02
N ASP A 24 -12.41 -13.47 -3.00
CA ASP A 24 -12.96 -14.03 -1.76
C ASP A 24 -14.47 -14.38 -1.87
N ILE A 25 -15.28 -13.49 -2.45
CA ILE A 25 -16.74 -13.67 -2.54
C ILE A 25 -17.13 -14.59 -3.71
N ARG A 26 -16.47 -14.44 -4.88
CA ARG A 26 -16.73 -15.20 -6.11
C ARG A 26 -18.22 -15.23 -6.51
N THR A 27 -18.95 -16.26 -6.09
CA THR A 27 -20.38 -16.48 -6.40
C THR A 27 -21.32 -16.13 -5.25
N GLY A 28 -20.79 -15.80 -4.07
CA GLY A 28 -21.56 -15.50 -2.85
C GLY A 28 -20.93 -16.13 -1.60
N ASP A 29 -21.30 -15.61 -0.44
CA ASP A 29 -20.92 -16.17 0.86
C ASP A 29 -22.01 -17.13 1.33
N ILE A 30 -21.91 -18.37 0.84
CA ILE A 30 -22.91 -19.43 1.08
C ILE A 30 -23.13 -19.72 2.58
N THR A 31 -22.13 -19.43 3.42
CA THR A 31 -22.23 -19.67 4.86
C THR A 31 -23.05 -18.58 5.52
N SER A 32 -22.76 -17.31 5.21
CA SER A 32 -23.56 -16.18 5.69
C SER A 32 -25.00 -16.25 5.14
N GLU A 33 -25.18 -16.64 3.89
CA GLU A 33 -26.50 -16.81 3.28
C GLU A 33 -27.34 -17.89 3.99
N ALA A 34 -26.71 -19.00 4.37
CA ALA A 34 -27.39 -20.10 5.05
C ALA A 34 -27.67 -19.84 6.54
N CYS A 35 -26.77 -19.14 7.23
CA CYS A 35 -26.80 -19.03 8.69
C CYS A 35 -27.37 -17.69 9.22
N ILE A 36 -27.42 -16.65 8.39
CA ILE A 36 -27.75 -15.29 8.83
C ILE A 36 -29.01 -14.81 8.10
N PRO A 37 -30.06 -14.34 8.79
CA PRO A 37 -31.22 -13.73 8.13
C PRO A 37 -30.84 -12.56 7.22
N GLU A 38 -31.58 -12.38 6.12
CA GLU A 38 -31.29 -11.33 5.13
C GLU A 38 -31.44 -9.90 5.69
N ASP A 39 -32.37 -9.73 6.64
CA ASP A 39 -32.69 -8.47 7.31
C ASP A 39 -31.85 -8.22 8.57
N ALA A 40 -30.94 -9.15 8.93
CA ALA A 40 -30.11 -9.01 10.11
C ALA A 40 -29.14 -7.82 9.98
N ILE A 41 -29.12 -6.99 11.03
CA ILE A 41 -28.20 -5.84 11.15
C ILE A 41 -27.15 -6.17 12.21
N LEU A 42 -25.89 -5.83 11.92
CA LEU A 42 -24.74 -6.07 12.79
C LEU A 42 -24.03 -4.76 13.12
N THR A 43 -23.55 -4.65 14.35
CA THR A 43 -22.50 -3.68 14.72
C THR A 43 -21.22 -4.42 15.06
N GLY A 44 -20.18 -4.21 14.27
CA GLY A 44 -18.85 -4.78 14.45
C GLY A 44 -17.83 -3.77 14.98
N ARG A 45 -16.71 -4.28 15.50
CA ARG A 45 -15.57 -3.48 15.98
C ARG A 45 -14.26 -4.05 15.43
N PHE A 46 -13.44 -3.18 14.86
CA PHE A 46 -12.05 -3.49 14.53
C PHE A 46 -11.18 -3.23 15.75
N ILE A 47 -10.41 -4.24 16.17
CA ILE A 47 -9.55 -4.16 17.37
C ILE A 47 -8.11 -4.45 16.97
N ALA A 48 -7.21 -3.52 17.29
CA ALA A 48 -5.78 -3.75 17.14
C ALA A 48 -5.30 -4.75 18.20
N LYS A 49 -4.96 -5.98 17.81
CA LYS A 49 -4.46 -7.01 18.73
C LYS A 49 -2.97 -6.88 19.06
N GLN A 50 -2.26 -6.01 18.36
CA GLN A 50 -0.85 -5.69 18.59
C GLN A 50 -0.65 -4.18 18.49
N ALA A 51 0.40 -3.68 19.13
CA ALA A 51 0.74 -2.27 19.06
C ALA A 51 1.50 -1.94 17.76
N GLY A 52 1.24 -0.79 17.15
CA GLY A 52 1.84 -0.41 15.88
C GLY A 52 1.25 0.87 15.27
N ILE A 53 1.76 1.23 14.10
CA ILE A 53 1.20 2.30 13.25
C ILE A 53 0.09 1.71 12.41
N LEU A 54 -1.09 2.35 12.44
CA LEU A 54 -2.19 1.96 11.56
C LEU A 54 -2.04 2.58 10.18
N ALA A 55 -2.20 1.74 9.16
CA ALA A 55 -2.28 2.19 7.79
C ALA A 55 -3.38 1.46 7.02
N GLY A 56 -4.08 2.18 6.15
CA GLY A 56 -5.16 1.68 5.30
C GLY A 56 -6.57 1.90 5.86
N LEU A 57 -6.74 2.69 6.93
CA LEU A 57 -8.05 2.96 7.53
C LEU A 57 -9.04 3.62 6.54
N PRO A 58 -8.64 4.59 5.69
CA PRO A 58 -9.56 5.20 4.73
C PRO A 58 -10.17 4.19 3.74
N PHE A 59 -9.50 3.07 3.49
CA PHE A 59 -9.94 2.07 2.52
C PHE A 59 -11.01 1.13 3.07
N LEU A 60 -11.24 1.10 4.39
CA LEU A 60 -12.30 0.30 5.00
C LEU A 60 -13.68 0.73 4.50
N SER A 61 -13.97 2.04 4.50
CA SER A 61 -15.26 2.52 4.01
C SER A 61 -15.44 2.27 2.51
N LEU A 62 -14.38 2.38 1.71
CA LEU A 62 -14.43 2.09 0.28
C LEU A 62 -14.74 0.61 0.03
N LEU A 63 -14.07 -0.29 0.75
CA LEU A 63 -14.29 -1.74 0.65
C LEU A 63 -15.74 -2.11 0.99
N PHE A 64 -16.25 -1.68 2.14
CA PHE A 64 -17.60 -2.08 2.55
C PHE A 64 -18.69 -1.47 1.67
N LYS A 65 -18.51 -0.26 1.15
CA LYS A 65 -19.45 0.34 0.19
C LYS A 65 -19.52 -0.40 -1.14
N LYS A 66 -18.43 -1.06 -1.57
CA LYS A 66 -18.42 -1.93 -2.75
C LYS A 66 -19.24 -3.21 -2.55
N ILE A 67 -19.38 -3.67 -1.30
CA ILE A 67 -20.17 -4.86 -0.95
C ILE A 67 -21.65 -4.49 -0.80
N ASP A 68 -21.93 -3.50 0.05
CA ASP A 68 -23.29 -3.01 0.28
C ASP A 68 -23.24 -1.53 0.68
N PRO A 69 -23.90 -0.63 -0.08
CA PRO A 69 -23.86 0.82 0.17
C PRO A 69 -24.49 1.22 1.51
N ARG A 70 -25.25 0.33 2.16
CA ARG A 70 -25.86 0.55 3.48
C ARG A 70 -24.87 0.30 4.63
N ILE A 71 -23.68 -0.24 4.36
CA ILE A 71 -22.66 -0.47 5.40
C ILE A 71 -21.89 0.83 5.67
N GLU A 72 -21.90 1.25 6.92
CA GLU A 72 -21.20 2.43 7.40
C GLU A 72 -19.99 2.04 8.23
N VAL A 73 -18.87 2.76 8.03
CA VAL A 73 -17.64 2.59 8.81
C VAL A 73 -17.33 3.90 9.52
N GLN A 74 -17.22 3.85 10.84
CA GLN A 74 -16.78 4.97 11.67
C GLN A 74 -15.35 4.71 12.16
N LEU A 75 -14.39 5.50 11.69
CA LEU A 75 -13.02 5.48 12.21
C LEU A 75 -12.97 6.14 13.59
N LEU A 76 -12.30 5.50 14.55
CA LEU A 76 -12.15 6.02 15.92
C LEU A 76 -10.75 6.57 16.19
N VAL A 77 -9.83 6.35 15.26
CA VAL A 77 -8.43 6.78 15.32
C VAL A 77 -7.99 7.30 13.96
N SER A 78 -6.94 8.12 13.95
CA SER A 78 -6.42 8.72 12.72
C SER A 78 -5.49 7.76 11.97
N GLU A 79 -5.46 7.86 10.65
CA GLU A 79 -4.45 7.21 9.80
C GLU A 79 -3.03 7.61 10.24
N GLY A 80 -2.10 6.64 10.26
CA GLY A 80 -0.72 6.86 10.69
C GLY A 80 -0.54 7.03 12.20
N SER A 81 -1.61 6.96 13.00
CA SER A 81 -1.48 7.02 14.45
C SER A 81 -0.92 5.71 15.02
N TYR A 82 -0.09 5.85 16.06
CA TYR A 82 0.34 4.71 16.87
C TYR A 82 -0.77 4.27 17.82
N GLN A 83 -1.09 2.98 17.81
CA GLN A 83 -2.10 2.40 18.69
C GLN A 83 -1.51 1.28 19.56
N LYS A 84 -2.08 1.12 20.75
CA LYS A 84 -1.75 0.02 21.67
C LYS A 84 -2.63 -1.20 21.36
N ALA A 85 -2.16 -2.38 21.77
CA ALA A 85 -2.99 -3.58 21.74
C ALA A 85 -4.29 -3.38 22.56
N GLY A 86 -5.41 -3.89 22.08
CA GLY A 86 -6.75 -3.72 22.64
C GLY A 86 -7.48 -2.47 22.17
N THR A 87 -6.85 -1.57 21.42
CA THR A 87 -7.51 -0.35 20.94
C THR A 87 -8.60 -0.69 19.91
N VAL A 88 -9.79 -0.12 20.08
CA VAL A 88 -10.84 -0.16 19.05
C VAL A 88 -10.55 0.94 18.03
N ILE A 89 -10.27 0.55 16.78
CA ILE A 89 -9.76 1.46 15.74
C ILE A 89 -10.85 1.94 14.80
N ALA A 90 -11.92 1.15 14.64
CA ALA A 90 -13.09 1.49 13.86
C ALA A 90 -14.32 0.70 14.33
N LYS A 91 -15.50 1.22 14.03
CA LYS A 91 -16.79 0.51 14.11
C LYS A 91 -17.35 0.33 12.71
N VAL A 92 -18.08 -0.76 12.49
CA VAL A 92 -18.82 -1.02 11.26
C VAL A 92 -20.27 -1.34 11.61
N PHE A 93 -21.21 -0.83 10.82
CA PHE A 93 -22.65 -1.00 11.04
C PHE A 93 -23.38 -1.22 9.72
N GLY A 94 -24.37 -2.11 9.69
CA GLY A 94 -25.18 -2.36 8.49
C GLY A 94 -25.60 -3.82 8.34
N PRO A 95 -26.00 -4.24 7.12
CA PRO A 95 -26.40 -5.62 6.82
C PRO A 95 -25.32 -6.64 7.22
N ALA A 96 -25.71 -7.61 8.05
CA ALA A 96 -24.78 -8.55 8.67
C ALA A 96 -24.03 -9.41 7.64
N ARG A 97 -24.75 -9.96 6.64
CA ARG A 97 -24.15 -10.77 5.57
C ARG A 97 -23.01 -10.04 4.87
N GLY A 98 -23.25 -8.79 4.43
CA GLY A 98 -22.23 -7.99 3.75
C GLY A 98 -21.04 -7.63 4.64
N ILE A 99 -21.26 -7.41 5.94
CA ILE A 99 -20.16 -7.17 6.89
C ILE A 99 -19.28 -8.43 7.01
N PHE A 100 -19.86 -9.61 7.15
CA PHE A 100 -19.09 -10.86 7.25
C PHE A 100 -18.35 -11.18 5.96
N SER A 101 -18.98 -11.02 4.80
CA SER A 101 -18.32 -11.26 3.50
C SER A 101 -17.13 -10.32 3.24
N GLY A 102 -17.14 -9.11 3.81
CA GLY A 102 -16.03 -8.16 3.69
C GLY A 102 -14.94 -8.30 4.77
N GLU A 103 -15.21 -9.04 5.85
CA GLU A 103 -14.37 -9.05 7.05
C GLU A 103 -12.94 -9.48 6.73
N ARG A 104 -12.77 -10.62 6.03
CA ARG A 104 -11.44 -11.20 5.80
C ARG A 104 -10.58 -10.32 4.90
N VAL A 105 -11.14 -9.82 3.81
CA VAL A 105 -10.45 -8.89 2.91
C VAL A 105 -10.05 -7.61 3.66
N ALA A 106 -10.97 -7.02 4.43
CA ALA A 106 -10.69 -5.82 5.21
C ALA A 106 -9.56 -6.02 6.22
N LEU A 107 -9.60 -7.12 6.97
CA LEU A 107 -8.56 -7.45 7.95
C LEU A 107 -7.22 -7.71 7.29
N ASN A 108 -7.17 -8.49 6.21
CA ASN A 108 -5.92 -8.84 5.54
C ASN A 108 -5.21 -7.58 5.00
N LEU A 109 -5.94 -6.69 4.34
CA LEU A 109 -5.38 -5.44 3.78
C LEU A 109 -4.91 -4.49 4.89
N LEU A 110 -5.72 -4.31 5.93
CA LEU A 110 -5.38 -3.43 7.05
C LEU A 110 -4.18 -3.95 7.83
N GLN A 111 -4.10 -5.27 8.08
CA GLN A 111 -2.98 -5.90 8.75
C GLN A 111 -1.69 -5.78 7.93
N HIS A 112 -1.74 -6.04 6.62
CA HIS A 112 -0.59 -5.92 5.73
C HIS A 112 -0.04 -4.49 5.71
N ALA A 113 -0.92 -3.52 5.42
CA ALA A 113 -0.55 -2.12 5.37
C ALA A 113 0.00 -1.62 6.72
N SER A 114 -0.68 -1.94 7.83
CA SER A 114 -0.22 -1.56 9.17
C SER A 114 1.12 -2.21 9.54
N GLY A 115 1.38 -3.44 9.10
CA GLY A 115 2.67 -4.11 9.27
C GLY A 115 3.80 -3.36 8.57
N VAL A 116 3.60 -2.99 7.30
CA VAL A 116 4.56 -2.20 6.52
C VAL A 116 4.80 -0.82 7.14
N ALA A 117 3.73 -0.10 7.53
CA ALA A 117 3.84 1.22 8.16
C ALA A 117 4.55 1.16 9.51
N THR A 118 4.25 0.14 10.32
CA THR A 118 4.88 -0.08 11.63
C THR A 118 6.39 -0.32 11.47
N LEU A 119 6.79 -1.22 10.57
CA LEU A 119 8.20 -1.50 10.34
C LEU A 119 8.93 -0.28 9.77
N THR A 120 8.30 0.44 8.83
CA THR A 120 8.86 1.68 8.28
C THR A 120 9.12 2.70 9.39
N ASN A 121 8.15 2.91 10.28
CA ASN A 121 8.29 3.84 11.39
C ASN A 121 9.44 3.47 12.34
N GLN A 122 9.69 2.17 12.56
CA GLN A 122 10.84 1.72 13.35
C GLN A 122 12.17 2.15 12.72
N TYR A 123 12.32 2.07 11.40
CA TYR A 123 13.53 2.54 10.71
C TYR A 123 13.63 4.05 10.69
N VAL A 124 12.53 4.77 10.44
CA VAL A 124 12.49 6.24 10.48
C VAL A 124 12.93 6.76 11.85
N ARG A 125 12.49 6.13 12.93
CA ARG A 125 12.93 6.48 14.29
C ARG A 125 14.42 6.23 14.51
N LYS A 126 14.98 5.13 13.97
CA LYS A 126 16.42 4.81 14.11
C LYS A 126 17.33 5.84 13.45
N VAL A 127 16.85 6.53 12.42
CA VAL A 127 17.61 7.57 11.72
C VAL A 127 17.20 8.99 12.12
N SER A 128 16.39 9.13 13.16
CA SER A 128 15.99 10.44 13.67
C SER A 128 17.21 11.23 14.15
N GLY A 129 17.32 12.49 13.70
CA GLY A 129 18.46 13.37 13.99
C GLY A 129 19.57 13.34 12.94
N PHE A 130 19.51 12.43 11.96
CA PHE A 130 20.40 12.43 10.79
C PHE A 130 19.73 13.09 9.59
N ASP A 131 20.53 13.68 8.70
CA ASP A 131 20.06 14.17 7.40
C ASP A 131 19.92 13.02 6.40
N CYS A 132 19.01 12.09 6.70
CA CYS A 132 18.70 10.97 5.82
C CYS A 132 17.24 10.55 5.92
N SER A 133 16.74 9.89 4.87
CA SER A 133 15.37 9.41 4.77
C SER A 133 15.34 7.92 4.46
N ILE A 134 14.32 7.23 4.98
CA ILE A 134 14.08 5.83 4.64
C ILE A 134 13.29 5.78 3.33
N LEU A 135 13.87 5.11 2.32
CA LEU A 135 13.26 4.91 1.01
C LEU A 135 12.72 3.48 0.85
N ASP A 136 11.60 3.36 0.16
CA ASP A 136 11.11 2.07 -0.34
C ASP A 136 11.84 1.62 -1.62
N THR A 137 11.39 0.50 -2.19
CA THR A 137 11.86 0.03 -3.50
C THR A 137 10.71 -0.49 -4.36
N ARG A 138 11.02 -1.08 -5.52
CA ARG A 138 10.08 -1.84 -6.35
C ARG A 138 9.99 -3.33 -5.99
N LYS A 139 10.66 -3.77 -4.91
CA LYS A 139 10.56 -5.12 -4.35
C LYS A 139 9.28 -5.24 -3.51
N THR A 140 8.16 -5.01 -4.16
CA THR A 140 6.81 -5.02 -3.60
C THR A 140 6.10 -6.30 -4.01
N LEU A 141 5.08 -6.71 -3.26
CA LEU A 141 4.22 -7.81 -3.72
C LEU A 141 3.50 -7.42 -5.04
N PRO A 142 3.40 -8.33 -6.02
CA PRO A 142 2.63 -8.08 -7.24
C PRO A 142 1.19 -7.69 -6.92
N GLY A 143 0.67 -6.64 -7.57
CA GLY A 143 -0.67 -6.10 -7.31
C GLY A 143 -0.78 -5.20 -6.07
N LEU A 144 0.10 -5.32 -5.08
CA LEU A 144 0.03 -4.56 -3.82
C LEU A 144 0.94 -3.34 -3.76
N ARG A 145 1.68 -3.02 -4.83
CA ARG A 145 2.65 -1.91 -4.84
C ARG A 145 2.07 -0.59 -4.33
N ALA A 146 0.87 -0.23 -4.77
CA ALA A 146 0.24 1.02 -4.35
C ALA A 146 -0.04 1.04 -2.85
N LEU A 147 -0.57 -0.06 -2.30
CA LEU A 147 -0.85 -0.20 -0.88
C LEU A 147 0.43 -0.18 -0.03
N GLU A 148 1.48 -0.90 -0.47
CA GLU A 148 2.74 -0.98 0.27
C GLU A 148 3.48 0.36 0.27
N LYS A 149 3.54 1.07 -0.86
CA LYS A 149 4.15 2.41 -0.93
C LYS A 149 3.34 3.45 -0.16
N TYR A 150 2.02 3.35 -0.22
CA TYR A 150 1.13 4.14 0.65
C TYR A 150 1.47 3.91 2.13
N ALA A 151 1.56 2.65 2.56
CA ALA A 151 1.89 2.30 3.93
C ALA A 151 3.30 2.78 4.38
N VAL A 152 4.31 2.74 3.49
CA VAL A 152 5.63 3.35 3.76
C VAL A 152 5.48 4.84 4.04
N THR A 153 4.73 5.56 3.20
CA THR A 153 4.49 6.99 3.39
C THR A 153 3.79 7.29 4.71
N VAL A 154 2.76 6.50 5.06
CA VAL A 154 2.04 6.60 6.34
C VAL A 154 2.96 6.31 7.53
N GLY A 155 3.89 5.36 7.40
CA GLY A 155 4.91 5.07 8.41
C GLY A 155 5.97 6.17 8.58
N GLY A 156 5.99 7.19 7.72
CA GLY A 156 6.96 8.29 7.71
C GLY A 156 8.16 8.09 6.78
N GLY A 157 8.14 7.05 5.95
CA GLY A 157 9.13 6.86 4.89
C GLY A 157 8.82 7.72 3.67
N VAL A 158 9.74 7.71 2.70
CA VAL A 158 9.60 8.44 1.43
C VAL A 158 9.63 7.45 0.28
N ASN A 159 8.74 7.65 -0.70
CA ASN A 159 8.72 6.77 -1.87
C ASN A 159 9.92 7.08 -2.77
N HIS A 160 10.60 6.04 -3.23
CA HIS A 160 11.48 6.10 -4.41
C HIS A 160 10.58 6.18 -5.67
N ARG A 161 10.98 5.59 -6.80
CA ARG A 161 10.10 5.48 -7.97
C ARG A 161 8.99 4.44 -7.78
N PHE A 162 7.84 4.69 -8.37
CA PHE A 162 6.71 3.77 -8.39
C PHE A 162 6.90 2.69 -9.45
N GLY A 163 7.17 3.09 -10.69
CA GLY A 163 7.33 2.24 -11.87
C GLY A 163 8.71 2.29 -12.50
N LEU A 164 8.80 1.82 -13.75
CA LEU A 164 10.02 1.93 -14.58
C LEU A 164 10.12 3.29 -15.28
N ASP A 165 9.02 4.02 -15.31
CA ASP A 165 8.71 5.22 -16.06
C ASP A 165 8.97 6.52 -15.28
N ASP A 166 8.99 6.48 -13.95
CA ASP A 166 9.11 7.71 -13.13
C ASP A 166 10.55 8.23 -12.95
N ARG A 167 11.53 7.32 -12.92
CA ARG A 167 12.94 7.65 -12.67
C ARG A 167 13.87 6.67 -13.36
N LEU A 168 14.94 7.18 -13.93
CA LEU A 168 15.98 6.39 -14.57
C LEU A 168 16.96 5.87 -13.53
N ILE A 169 17.07 4.54 -13.44
CA ILE A 169 18.08 3.87 -12.60
C ILE A 169 18.92 2.96 -13.49
N ILE A 170 20.19 3.33 -13.66
CA ILE A 170 21.19 2.50 -14.32
C ILE A 170 21.70 1.48 -13.31
N LYS A 171 21.39 0.19 -13.53
CA LYS A 171 21.80 -0.92 -12.68
C LYS A 171 23.01 -1.64 -13.26
N ARG A 172 23.61 -2.51 -12.45
CA ARG A 172 24.67 -3.44 -12.86
C ARG A 172 24.37 -4.18 -14.16
N ASN A 173 23.14 -4.70 -14.34
CA ASN A 173 22.77 -5.42 -15.56
C ASN A 173 22.83 -4.54 -16.81
N HIS A 174 22.48 -3.26 -16.69
CA HIS A 174 22.60 -2.31 -17.81
C HIS A 174 24.07 -2.04 -18.11
N LEU A 175 24.89 -1.78 -17.08
CA LEU A 175 26.31 -1.50 -17.24
C LEU A 175 27.08 -2.71 -17.80
N ALA A 176 26.73 -3.92 -17.38
CA ALA A 176 27.31 -5.16 -17.91
C ALA A 176 27.09 -5.29 -19.41
N PHE A 177 25.87 -5.04 -19.89
CA PHE A 177 25.58 -5.06 -21.32
C PHE A 177 26.28 -3.92 -22.08
N VAL A 178 26.21 -2.68 -21.59
CA VAL A 178 26.87 -1.54 -22.24
C VAL A 178 28.39 -1.75 -22.30
N GLY A 179 28.97 -2.40 -21.29
CA GLY A 179 30.39 -2.77 -21.23
C GLY A 179 30.84 -3.73 -22.32
N THR A 180 29.92 -4.46 -22.97
CA THR A 180 30.26 -5.26 -24.15
C THR A 180 30.55 -4.41 -25.39
N THR A 181 30.12 -3.14 -25.40
CA THR A 181 30.25 -2.23 -26.55
C THR A 181 31.26 -1.11 -26.35
N THR A 182 31.71 -0.88 -25.12
CA THR A 182 32.61 0.24 -24.81
C THR A 182 33.44 -0.04 -23.56
N PRO A 183 34.71 0.43 -23.51
CA PRO A 183 35.54 0.36 -22.30
C PRO A 183 35.06 1.30 -21.18
N HIS A 184 34.12 2.23 -21.46
CA HIS A 184 33.61 3.21 -20.50
C HIS A 184 32.08 3.09 -20.31
N PRO A 185 31.58 1.98 -19.72
CA PRO A 185 30.15 1.68 -19.70
C PRO A 185 29.30 2.71 -18.95
N ILE A 186 29.82 3.28 -17.86
CA ILE A 186 29.08 4.30 -17.08
C ILE A 186 28.88 5.56 -17.91
N ARG A 187 29.95 6.10 -18.50
CA ARG A 187 29.89 7.31 -19.33
C ARG A 187 28.92 7.14 -20.49
N GLU A 188 29.01 6.01 -21.19
CA GLU A 188 28.16 5.71 -22.34
C GLU A 188 26.69 5.56 -21.93
N ALA A 189 26.40 4.83 -20.84
CA ALA A 189 25.04 4.68 -20.35
C ALA A 189 24.41 6.03 -19.96
N VAL A 190 25.17 6.91 -19.29
CA VAL A 190 24.70 8.25 -18.93
C VAL A 190 24.41 9.10 -20.17
N LEU A 191 25.29 9.07 -21.18
CA LEU A 191 25.07 9.82 -22.43
C LEU A 191 23.81 9.33 -23.16
N ARG A 192 23.62 8.02 -23.29
CA ARG A 192 22.43 7.44 -23.92
C ARG A 192 21.15 7.85 -23.19
N VAL A 193 21.17 7.78 -21.85
CA VAL A 193 20.02 8.15 -21.02
C VAL A 193 19.71 9.64 -21.12
N LYS A 194 20.72 10.53 -21.05
CA LYS A 194 20.54 11.98 -21.21
C LYS A 194 19.99 12.36 -22.59
N ASN A 195 20.46 11.70 -23.65
CA ASN A 195 19.96 11.96 -25.00
C ASN A 195 18.51 11.49 -25.19
N HIS A 196 18.09 10.45 -24.47
CA HIS A 196 16.75 9.88 -24.60
C HIS A 196 15.71 10.59 -23.72
N ARG A 197 16.04 10.89 -22.45
CA ARG A 197 15.15 11.52 -21.46
C ARG A 197 15.91 12.54 -20.61
N PRO A 198 16.24 13.72 -21.18
CA PRO A 198 16.99 14.75 -20.47
C PRO A 198 16.21 15.38 -19.30
N ASP A 199 14.90 15.19 -19.27
CA ASP A 199 13.95 15.75 -18.31
C ASP A 199 13.91 14.98 -16.96
N LEU A 200 14.47 13.78 -16.91
CA LEU A 200 14.36 12.90 -15.74
C LEU A 200 15.67 12.82 -14.94
N PRO A 201 15.58 12.72 -13.59
CA PRO A 201 16.76 12.48 -12.75
C PRO A 201 17.36 11.10 -13.02
N ILE A 202 18.69 11.04 -13.08
CA ILE A 202 19.47 9.83 -13.32
C ILE A 202 20.11 9.36 -12.02
N GLU A 203 19.88 8.10 -11.68
CA GLU A 203 20.54 7.39 -10.57
C GLU A 203 21.35 6.22 -11.13
N ILE A 204 22.51 5.94 -10.54
CA ILE A 204 23.40 4.85 -10.97
C ILE A 204 23.76 4.02 -9.74
N GLU A 205 23.57 2.72 -9.85
CA GLU A 205 24.03 1.75 -8.85
C GLU A 205 25.49 1.39 -9.15
N ILE A 206 26.39 1.67 -8.19
CA ILE A 206 27.82 1.35 -8.28
C ILE A 206 28.14 0.31 -7.20
N GLN A 207 28.97 -0.68 -7.55
CA GLN A 207 29.58 -1.64 -6.63
C GLN A 207 31.09 -1.60 -6.87
N ASP A 208 31.88 -1.63 -5.81
CA ASP A 208 33.35 -1.76 -5.87
C ASP A 208 33.77 -3.11 -6.47
#